data_AF-S0J621-F1
#
_entry.id   AF-S0J621-F1
#
_cell.length_a   1.000
_cell.length_b   1.000
_cell.length_c   1.000
_cell.angle_alpha   90.00
_cell.angle_beta   90.00
_cell.angle_gamma   90.00
#
_symmetry.space_group_name_H-M   'P 1'
#
loop_
_entity.id
_entity.type
_entity.pdbx_description
1 polymer ?
#
loop_
_entity_poly.entity_id
_entity_poly.type
_entity_poly.pdbx_seq_one_letter_code
_entity_poly.pdbx_strand_id
1 'polypeptide(L)'
;MWNYEKRLQYPVNITQTNPQIAQVIISQFGGPDGELSASMRYLSQRYTMPYREVAGLLTDIGTKAPEMFPGSRQTTFRYLSLECQTFL
;
A
#
# COMPACT_ATOMS: atom_id res chain seq x y z
N MET A 1 -18.78 1.84 -2.01
CA MET A 1 -18.56 2.30 -0.63
C MET A 1 -17.41 1.48 -0.08
N TRP A 2 -16.42 2.13 0.55
CA TRP A 2 -15.22 1.46 1.06
C TRP A 2 -15.50 0.89 2.44
N ASN A 3 -15.09 -0.36 2.68
CA ASN A 3 -15.08 -0.95 4.01
C ASN A 3 -13.63 -1.21 4.43
N TYR A 4 -13.26 -0.83 5.64
CA TYR A 4 -11.92 -1.02 6.15
C TYR A 4 -11.85 -2.25 7.04
N GLU A 5 -10.99 -3.19 6.69
CA GLU A 5 -10.68 -4.36 7.50
C GLU A 5 -9.21 -4.27 7.96
N LYS A 6 -8.95 -4.50 9.26
CA LYS A 6 -7.59 -4.41 9.84
C LYS A 6 -6.68 -5.59 9.46
N ARG A 7 -7.22 -6.60 8.80
CA ARG A 7 -6.48 -7.80 8.38
C ARG A 7 -5.63 -7.48 7.15
N LEU A 8 -4.46 -8.11 7.08
CA LEU A 8 -3.60 -8.04 5.89
C LEU A 8 -4.12 -9.02 4.83
N GLN A 9 -4.01 -8.67 3.54
CA GLN A 9 -4.30 -9.61 2.45
C GLN A 9 -3.38 -10.85 2.50
N TYR A 10 -2.12 -10.63 2.86
CA TYR A 10 -1.13 -11.70 3.03
C TYR A 10 -0.45 -11.57 4.40
N PRO A 11 -0.28 -12.69 5.13
CA PRO A 11 0.39 -12.66 6.43
C PRO A 11 1.86 -12.30 6.25
N VAL A 12 2.34 -11.28 6.97
CA VAL A 12 3.74 -10.85 6.98
C VAL A 12 4.33 -11.07 8.36
N ASN A 13 5.40 -11.85 8.45
CA ASN A 13 6.13 -12.11 9.68
C ASN A 13 7.53 -11.48 9.58
N ILE A 14 7.77 -10.42 10.36
CA ILE A 14 9.08 -9.77 10.45
C ILE A 14 9.83 -10.39 11.63
N THR A 15 10.96 -11.03 11.38
CA THR A 15 11.81 -11.66 12.40
C THR A 15 12.99 -10.79 12.82
N GLN A 16 13.45 -9.87 11.97
CA GLN A 16 14.60 -8.99 12.22
C GLN A 16 14.38 -7.60 11.62
N THR A 17 14.85 -6.56 12.32
CA THR A 17 14.84 -5.17 11.84
C THR A 17 15.97 -4.95 10.84
N ASN A 18 15.63 -4.47 9.63
CA ASN A 18 16.62 -4.08 8.62
C ASN A 18 16.21 -2.73 7.97
N PRO A 19 16.88 -1.62 8.32
CA PRO A 19 16.50 -0.28 7.86
C PRO A 19 16.76 -0.04 6.36
N GLN A 20 17.77 -0.72 5.77
CA GLN A 20 18.06 -0.56 4.34
C GLN A 20 16.94 -1.14 3.47
N ILE A 21 16.40 -2.30 3.86
CA ILE A 21 15.27 -2.92 3.17
C ILE A 21 14.00 -2.09 3.38
N ALA A 22 13.80 -1.52 4.58
CA ALA A 22 12.66 -0.65 4.86
C ALA A 22 12.62 0.58 3.93
N GLN A 23 13.77 1.19 3.64
CA GLN A 23 13.86 2.32 2.69
C GLN A 23 13.39 1.93 1.27
N VAL A 24 13.80 0.76 0.80
CA VAL A 24 13.36 0.24 -0.51
C VAL A 24 11.86 -0.05 -0.52
N ILE A 25 11.32 -0.67 0.54
CA ILE A 25 9.88 -0.94 0.66
C ILE A 25 9.05 0.36 0.65
N ILE A 26 9.52 1.40 1.35
CA ILE A 26 8.85 2.70 1.38
C ILE A 26 8.83 3.34 -0.01
N SER A 27 9.93 3.24 -0.77
CA SER A 27 9.98 3.78 -2.14
C SER A 27 8.99 3.07 -3.08
N GLN A 28 8.76 1.77 -2.94
CA GLN A 28 7.78 1.05 -3.76
C GLN A 28 6.33 1.27 -3.31
N PHE A 29 6.12 1.64 -2.05
CA PHE A 29 4.79 1.99 -1.57
C PHE A 29 4.39 3.42 -1.95
N GLY A 30 5.24 4.40 -1.65
CA GLY A 30 4.94 5.84 -1.73
C GLY A 30 5.70 6.61 -2.80
N GLY A 31 6.55 5.94 -3.59
CA GLY A 31 7.30 6.58 -4.67
C GLY A 31 6.42 7.01 -5.86
N PRO A 32 6.99 7.77 -6.82
CA PRO A 32 6.25 8.28 -7.98
C PRO A 32 5.64 7.17 -8.83
N ASP A 33 6.30 6.03 -8.92
CA ASP A 33 5.84 4.80 -9.57
C ASP A 33 5.43 3.72 -8.57
N GLY A 34 5.21 4.10 -7.32
CA GLY A 34 4.78 3.20 -6.25
C GLY A 34 3.30 2.84 -6.32
N GLU A 35 2.91 1.80 -5.58
CA GLU A 35 1.55 1.27 -5.57
C GLU A 35 0.49 2.29 -5.16
N LEU A 36 0.82 3.19 -4.21
CA LEU A 36 -0.09 4.26 -3.81
C LEU A 36 -0.36 5.23 -4.96
N SER A 37 0.69 5.58 -5.72
CA SER A 37 0.57 6.44 -6.91
C SER A 37 -0.27 5.75 -7.98
N ALA A 38 -0.02 4.46 -8.25
CA ALA A 38 -0.81 3.66 -9.18
C ALA A 38 -2.30 3.61 -8.78
N SER A 39 -2.61 3.33 -7.50
CA SER A 39 -3.98 3.28 -6.99
C SER A 39 -4.73 4.59 -7.20
N MET A 40 -4.08 5.73 -6.92
CA MET A 40 -4.69 7.05 -7.10
C MET A 40 -4.91 7.40 -8.56
N ARG A 41 -4.03 6.95 -9.47
CA ARG A 41 -4.23 7.12 -10.92
C ARG A 41 -5.47 6.37 -11.39
N TYR A 42 -5.65 5.11 -11.01
CA TYR A 42 -6.83 4.33 -11.43
C TYR A 42 -8.14 4.86 -10.80
N LEU A 43 -8.09 5.30 -9.52
CA LEU A 43 -9.25 5.89 -8.85
C LEU A 43 -9.64 7.26 -9.42
N SER A 44 -8.68 8.08 -9.83
CA SER A 44 -8.99 9.36 -10.48
C SER A 44 -9.58 9.17 -11.88
N GLN A 45 -9.06 8.21 -12.66
CA GLN A 45 -9.59 7.86 -13.98
C GLN A 45 -11.04 7.37 -13.95
N ARG A 46 -11.45 6.73 -12.86
CA ARG A 46 -12.84 6.28 -12.67
C ARG A 46 -13.85 7.43 -12.81
N TYR A 47 -13.52 8.64 -12.34
CA TYR A 47 -14.49 9.76 -12.33
C TYR A 47 -14.75 10.34 -13.73
N THR A 48 -13.83 10.16 -14.66
CA THR A 48 -13.93 10.67 -16.03
C THR A 48 -14.27 9.58 -17.05
N MET A 49 -14.39 8.32 -16.63
CA MET A 49 -14.61 7.18 -17.51
C MET A 49 -16.06 7.11 -18.02
N PRO A 50 -16.32 7.18 -19.34
CA PRO A 50 -17.68 7.14 -19.90
C PRO A 50 -18.33 5.75 -19.87
N TYR A 51 -17.52 4.68 -19.82
CA TYR A 51 -18.01 3.30 -19.80
C TYR A 51 -18.12 2.75 -18.37
N ARG A 52 -19.33 2.34 -17.96
CA ARG A 52 -19.58 1.83 -16.60
C ARG A 52 -18.82 0.55 -16.26
N GLU A 53 -18.62 -0.33 -17.23
CA GLU A 53 -17.88 -1.60 -17.06
C GLU A 53 -16.40 -1.33 -16.76
N VAL A 54 -15.80 -0.41 -17.51
CA VAL A 54 -14.40 0.00 -17.32
C VAL A 54 -14.23 0.76 -16.00
N ALA A 55 -15.21 1.57 -15.59
CA ALA A 55 -15.20 2.22 -14.29
C ALA A 55 -15.24 1.21 -13.12
N GLY A 56 -15.94 0.08 -13.29
CA GLY A 56 -15.91 -1.05 -12.35
C GLY A 56 -14.52 -1.69 -12.26
N LEU A 57 -13.93 -2.01 -13.41
CA LEU A 57 -12.59 -2.59 -13.50
C LEU A 57 -11.51 -1.67 -12.91
N LEU A 58 -11.57 -0.36 -13.15
CA LEU A 58 -10.67 0.63 -12.55
C LEU A 58 -10.83 0.71 -11.03
N THR A 59 -12.05 0.53 -10.53
CA THR A 59 -12.31 0.48 -9.08
C THR A 59 -11.67 -0.76 -8.47
N ASP A 60 -11.77 -1.91 -9.12
CA ASP A 60 -11.17 -3.16 -8.66
C ASP A 60 -9.63 -3.07 -8.61
N ILE A 61 -9.01 -2.49 -9.63
CA ILE A 61 -7.55 -2.28 -9.68
C ILE A 61 -7.12 -1.27 -8.61
N GLY A 62 -7.81 -0.12 -8.51
CA GLY A 62 -7.50 0.92 -7.54
C GLY A 62 -7.64 0.45 -6.09
N THR A 63 -8.52 -0.53 -5.82
CA THR A 63 -8.67 -1.16 -4.51
C THR A 63 -7.50 -2.08 -4.18
N LYS A 64 -7.02 -2.85 -5.16
CA LYS A 64 -6.02 -3.91 -4.95
C LYS A 64 -4.58 -3.43 -5.02
N ALA A 65 -4.25 -2.44 -5.85
CA ALA A 65 -2.90 -1.88 -5.96
C ALA A 65 -2.27 -1.50 -4.58
N PRO A 66 -2.94 -0.75 -3.69
CA PRO A 66 -2.36 -0.40 -2.39
C PRO A 66 -2.27 -1.61 -1.42
N GLU A 67 -2.89 -2.74 -1.77
CA GLU A 67 -2.89 -3.98 -1.00
C GLU A 67 -1.92 -5.04 -1.58
N MET A 68 -1.53 -4.91 -2.85
CA MET A 68 -0.69 -5.86 -3.60
C MET A 68 0.75 -5.92 -3.07
N PHE A 69 1.25 -4.84 -2.46
CA PHE A 69 2.46 -4.93 -1.66
C PHE A 69 2.13 -5.32 -0.22
N PRO A 70 2.62 -6.47 0.26
CA PRO A 70 2.22 -7.02 1.54
C PRO A 70 2.77 -6.14 2.67
N GLY A 71 1.87 -5.38 3.29
CA GLY A 71 2.08 -4.84 4.62
C GLY A 71 2.70 -3.46 4.71
N SER A 72 2.94 -2.69 3.65
CA SER A 72 3.58 -1.37 3.75
C SER A 72 2.99 -0.40 4.79
N ARG A 73 1.70 -0.50 5.14
CA ARG A 73 1.13 0.36 6.19
C ARG A 73 1.38 -0.13 7.63
N GLN A 74 1.44 -1.45 7.87
CA GLN A 74 1.67 -2.03 9.21
C GLN A 74 3.13 -2.44 9.44
N THR A 75 3.82 -2.92 8.40
CA THR A 75 5.25 -3.25 8.43
C THR A 75 6.08 -1.98 8.54
N THR A 76 5.82 -0.92 7.75
CA THR A 76 6.51 0.36 7.92
C THR A 76 6.27 0.98 9.29
N PHE A 77 5.05 0.87 9.85
CA PHE A 77 4.76 1.33 11.21
C PHE A 77 5.50 0.51 12.27
N ARG A 78 5.65 -0.81 12.08
CA ARG A 78 6.45 -1.69 12.97
C ARG A 78 7.96 -1.44 12.83
N TYR A 79 8.48 -1.22 11.62
CA TYR A 79 9.88 -0.85 11.40
C TYR A 79 10.21 0.51 12.04
N LEU A 80 9.35 1.53 11.84
CA LEU A 80 9.52 2.84 12.50
C LEU A 80 9.35 2.77 14.04
N SER A 81 8.42 1.94 14.55
CA SER A 81 8.25 1.83 16.01
C SER A 81 9.42 1.11 16.69
N LEU A 82 10.08 0.17 15.99
CA LEU A 82 11.25 -0.55 16.50
C LEU A 82 12.51 0.31 16.51
N GLU A 83 12.71 1.23 15.56
CA GLU A 83 13.82 2.21 15.61
C GLU A 83 13.70 3.16 16.81
N CYS A 84 12.47 3.53 17.20
CA CYS A 84 12.23 4.40 18.35
C CYS A 84 12.56 3.73 19.69
N GLN A 85 12.56 2.39 19.76
CA GLN A 85 12.94 1.63 20.97
C GLN A 85 14.46 1.44 21.14
N THR A 86 15.27 1.76 20.13
CA THR A 86 16.74 1.72 20.23
C THR A 86 17.38 3.08 20.53
N PHE A 87 16.56 4.13 20.71
CA PHE A 87 16.98 5.50 21.03
C PHE A 87 16.51 5.99 22.42
N LEU A 88 16.00 5.10 23.27
CA LEU A 88 15.74 5.29 24.70
C LEU A 88 16.44 4.18 25.49
#